data_AF-A0A6B3C9P1-F1
#
_entry.id   AF-A0A6B3C9P1-F1
#
_cell.length_a   1.000
_cell.length_b   1.000
_cell.length_c   1.000
_cell.angle_alpha   90.00
_cell.angle_beta   90.00
_cell.angle_gamma   90.00
#
_symmetry.space_group_name_H-M   'P 1'
#
loop_
_entity.id
_entity.type
_entity.pdbx_description
1 polymer ?
#
loop_
_entity_poly.entity_id
_entity_poly.type
_entity_poly.pdbx_seq_one_letter_code
_entity_poly.pdbx_strand_id
1 'polypeptide(L)'
;MERALEAVEAGRFFGGARGELGIEADVSAGHSLGEWAAMVAAGMYPREAVDTFLAALPPGSLKVPDLVYAALGCGAPRAEAALHGEDGVVVSHDNCPHQSVVCGDPAGVARVVARLGAEGVLCRELPFRSGFHTPMWEPYLGQV
;
A
#
# COMPACT_ATOMS: atom_id res chain seq x y z
N MET A 1 -8.83 -2.47 6.76
CA MET A 1 -8.24 -3.70 7.33
C MET A 1 -8.90 -4.94 6.76
N GLU A 2 -10.22 -5.08 6.89
CA GLU A 2 -10.98 -6.26 6.42
C GLU A 2 -10.67 -6.65 4.96
N ARG A 3 -10.82 -5.72 4.01
CA ARG A 3 -10.44 -5.95 2.59
C ARG A 3 -8.96 -6.28 2.36
N ALA A 4 -8.08 -5.85 3.25
CA ALA A 4 -6.64 -6.13 3.14
C ALA A 4 -6.33 -7.56 3.61
N LEU A 5 -7.02 -8.04 4.64
CA LEU A 5 -6.97 -9.44 5.09
C LEU A 5 -7.52 -10.37 4.01
N GLU A 6 -8.68 -10.02 3.41
CA GLU A 6 -9.26 -10.76 2.27
C GLU A 6 -8.27 -10.87 1.09
N ALA A 7 -7.52 -9.80 0.80
CA ALA A 7 -6.50 -9.82 -0.27
C ALA A 7 -5.35 -10.79 0.04
N VAL A 8 -4.91 -10.88 1.30
CA VAL A 8 -3.89 -11.85 1.73
C VAL A 8 -4.43 -13.28 1.65
N GLU A 9 -5.67 -13.51 2.08
CA GLU A 9 -6.34 -14.81 1.98
C GLU A 9 -6.51 -15.25 0.53
N ALA A 10 -6.96 -14.37 -0.35
CA ALA A 10 -7.08 -14.62 -1.78
C ALA A 10 -5.70 -14.96 -2.40
N GLY A 11 -4.67 -14.19 -2.07
CA GLY A 11 -3.31 -14.47 -2.53
C GLY A 11 -2.81 -15.85 -2.09
N ARG A 12 -3.10 -16.26 -0.84
CA ARG A 12 -2.76 -17.59 -0.32
C ARG A 12 -3.52 -18.71 -1.01
N PHE A 13 -4.81 -18.50 -1.29
CA PHE A 13 -5.63 -19.46 -2.02
C PHE A 13 -5.04 -19.73 -3.42
N PHE A 14 -4.78 -18.67 -4.18
CA PHE A 14 -4.18 -18.82 -5.51
C PHE A 14 -2.76 -19.39 -5.45
N GLY A 15 -1.97 -19.03 -4.44
CA GLY A 15 -0.65 -19.62 -4.19
C GLY A 15 -0.70 -21.14 -4.00
N GLY A 16 -1.67 -21.64 -3.22
CA GLY A 16 -1.88 -23.08 -3.01
C GLY A 16 -2.39 -23.79 -4.27
N ALA A 17 -3.41 -23.23 -4.91
CA ALA A 17 -4.02 -23.80 -6.12
C ALA A 17 -3.00 -23.97 -7.26
N ARG A 18 -2.02 -23.06 -7.40
CA ARG A 18 -0.95 -23.20 -8.39
C ARG A 18 -0.13 -24.47 -8.19
N GLY A 19 0.21 -24.80 -6.95
CA GLY A 19 0.93 -26.04 -6.63
C GLY A 19 0.13 -27.29 -7.00
N GLU A 20 -1.16 -27.31 -6.69
CA GLU A 20 -2.07 -28.41 -7.07
C GLU A 20 -2.23 -28.56 -8.59
N LEU A 21 -2.13 -27.45 -9.33
CA LEU A 21 -2.17 -27.41 -10.79
C LEU A 21 -0.82 -27.70 -11.46
N GLY A 22 0.25 -27.96 -10.69
CA GLY A 22 1.59 -28.17 -11.23
C GLY A 22 2.23 -26.92 -11.86
N ILE A 23 1.77 -25.73 -11.49
CA ILE A 23 2.29 -24.45 -11.97
C ILE A 23 3.34 -23.94 -10.99
N GLU A 24 4.61 -24.02 -11.37
CA GLU A 24 5.72 -23.48 -10.59
C GLU A 24 6.01 -22.02 -10.99
N ALA A 25 6.45 -21.20 -10.04
CA ALA A 25 6.90 -19.83 -10.31
C ALA A 25 8.42 -19.80 -10.17
N ASP A 26 9.10 -19.27 -11.19
CA ASP A 26 10.52 -18.93 -11.07
C ASP A 26 10.72 -17.71 -10.15
N VAL A 27 9.74 -16.80 -10.12
CA VAL A 27 9.79 -15.56 -9.33
C VAL A 27 8.40 -15.23 -8.78
N SER A 28 8.35 -14.70 -7.55
CA SER A 28 7.15 -14.19 -6.90
C SER A 28 7.40 -12.76 -6.42
N ALA A 29 6.41 -11.88 -6.59
CA ALA A 29 6.46 -10.51 -6.11
C ALA A 29 5.11 -10.14 -5.49
N GLY A 30 5.17 -9.37 -4.40
CA GLY A 30 4.01 -8.80 -3.74
C GLY A 30 4.15 -7.29 -3.65
N HIS A 31 3.02 -6.60 -3.52
CA HIS A 31 2.99 -5.16 -3.30
C HIS A 31 2.30 -4.88 -1.97
N SER A 32 2.95 -4.15 -1.08
CA SER A 32 2.40 -3.83 0.25
C SER A 32 2.01 -5.12 0.99
N LEU A 33 0.77 -5.27 1.47
CA LEU A 33 0.29 -6.52 2.09
C LEU A 33 0.46 -7.76 1.19
N GLY A 34 0.49 -7.59 -0.13
CA GLY A 34 0.73 -8.69 -1.07
C GLY A 34 2.09 -9.37 -0.89
N GLU A 35 3.07 -8.70 -0.27
CA GLU A 35 4.36 -9.32 0.05
C GLU A 35 4.19 -10.51 0.99
N TRP A 36 3.28 -10.45 1.96
CA TRP A 36 3.00 -11.59 2.85
C TRP A 36 2.48 -12.80 2.09
N ALA A 37 1.55 -12.59 1.15
CA ALA A 37 1.06 -13.67 0.30
C ALA A 37 2.18 -14.25 -0.58
N ALA A 38 3.04 -13.39 -1.15
CA ALA A 38 4.18 -13.81 -1.96
C ALA A 38 5.21 -14.62 -1.14
N MET A 39 5.54 -14.17 0.07
CA MET A 39 6.47 -14.85 0.99
C MET A 39 5.95 -16.23 1.42
N VAL A 40 4.65 -16.34 1.74
CA VAL A 40 4.01 -17.62 2.08
C VAL A 40 3.98 -18.55 0.87
N ALA A 41 3.63 -18.05 -0.32
CA ALA A 41 3.59 -18.85 -1.54
C ALA A 41 4.98 -19.35 -1.95
N ALA A 42 6.03 -18.56 -1.68
CA ALA A 42 7.42 -18.95 -1.90
C ALA A 42 8.00 -19.88 -0.80
N GLY A 43 7.23 -20.20 0.24
CA GLY A 43 7.69 -21.00 1.38
C GLY A 43 8.69 -20.29 2.29
N MET A 44 8.91 -18.98 2.10
CA MET A 44 9.86 -18.20 2.91
C MET A 44 9.33 -17.90 4.30
N TYR A 45 8.02 -17.74 4.44
CA TYR A 45 7.36 -17.47 5.72
C TYR A 45 6.35 -18.58 6.05
N PRO A 46 6.36 -19.14 7.28
CA PRO A 46 5.43 -20.20 7.67
C PRO A 46 3.98 -19.74 7.53
N ARG A 47 3.14 -20.63 7.01
CA ARG A 47 1.74 -20.35 6.75
C ARG A 47 1.00 -20.00 8.04
N GLU A 48 1.27 -20.75 9.09
CA GLU A 48 0.65 -20.66 10.41
C GLU A 48 1.06 -19.37 11.15
N ALA A 49 2.26 -18.88 10.87
CA ALA A 49 2.75 -17.62 11.43
C ALA A 49 1.98 -16.42 10.84
N VAL A 50 1.64 -16.46 9.55
CA VAL A 50 0.75 -15.46 8.95
C VAL A 50 -0.65 -15.56 9.54
N ASP A 51 -1.21 -16.75 9.71
CA ASP A 51 -2.53 -16.92 10.34
C ASP A 51 -2.57 -16.31 11.75
N THR A 52 -1.52 -16.56 12.54
CA THR A 52 -1.38 -15.99 13.88
C THR A 52 -1.29 -14.47 13.84
N PHE A 53 -0.50 -13.91 12.92
CA PHE A 53 -0.35 -12.46 12.76
C PHE A 53 -1.64 -11.79 12.31
N LEU A 54 -2.33 -12.34 11.30
CA LEU A 54 -3.59 -11.80 10.81
C LEU A 54 -4.68 -11.88 11.89
N ALA A 55 -4.72 -12.97 12.67
CA ALA A 55 -5.63 -13.12 13.81
C ALA A 55 -5.36 -12.10 14.93
N ALA A 56 -4.11 -11.66 15.10
CA ALA A 56 -3.73 -10.60 16.03
C ALA A 56 -4.12 -9.19 15.53
N LEU A 57 -4.57 -9.05 14.28
CA LEU A 57 -4.95 -7.79 13.65
C LEU A 57 -6.46 -7.69 13.33
N PRO A 58 -7.37 -7.84 14.31
CA PRO A 58 -8.80 -7.72 14.04
C PRO A 58 -9.15 -6.32 13.53
N PRO A 59 -10.25 -6.16 12.76
CA PRO A 59 -10.68 -4.85 12.27
C PRO A 59 -10.76 -3.81 13.40
N GLY A 60 -10.04 -2.70 13.23
CA GLY A 60 -9.99 -1.62 14.22
C GLY A 60 -8.97 -1.79 15.34
N SER A 61 -8.15 -2.87 15.35
CA SER A 61 -7.10 -3.05 16.36
C SER A 61 -5.91 -2.09 16.18
N LEU A 62 -5.55 -1.80 14.93
CA LEU A 62 -4.50 -0.85 14.61
C LEU A 62 -5.07 0.57 14.60
N LYS A 63 -4.51 1.41 15.46
CA LYS A 63 -4.59 2.86 15.28
C LYS A 63 -3.77 3.22 14.06
N VAL A 64 -4.34 4.05 13.21
CA VAL A 64 -3.66 4.57 12.02
C VAL A 64 -3.74 6.09 12.00
N PRO A 65 -2.73 6.76 11.42
CA PRO A 65 -2.84 8.17 11.07
C PRO A 65 -4.11 8.43 10.23
N ASP A 66 -4.75 9.58 10.42
CA ASP A 66 -5.90 10.01 9.61
C ASP A 66 -5.45 10.71 8.31
N LEU A 67 -4.50 10.11 7.58
CA LEU A 67 -3.96 10.65 6.33
C LEU A 67 -4.71 10.10 5.13
N VAL A 68 -4.68 10.86 4.03
CA VAL A 68 -5.33 10.49 2.77
C VAL A 68 -4.29 10.12 1.73
N TYR A 69 -4.71 9.31 0.76
CA TYR A 69 -3.89 8.91 -0.37
C TYR A 69 -4.49 9.44 -1.66
N ALA A 70 -3.65 9.86 -2.60
CA ALA A 70 -4.06 10.16 -3.97
C ALA A 70 -3.21 9.40 -4.97
N ALA A 71 -3.86 8.65 -5.86
CA ALA A 71 -3.24 8.08 -7.04
C ALA A 71 -3.09 9.16 -8.11
N LEU A 72 -1.89 9.24 -8.69
CA LEU A 72 -1.50 10.25 -9.66
C LEU A 72 -1.12 9.56 -10.98
N GLY A 73 -1.62 10.07 -12.10
CA GLY A 73 -1.29 9.64 -13.46
C GLY A 73 0.09 10.12 -13.94
N CYS A 74 1.08 10.10 -13.05
CA CYS A 74 2.47 10.39 -13.33
C CYS A 74 3.39 9.56 -12.44
N GLY A 75 4.63 9.33 -12.88
CA GLY A 75 5.65 8.63 -12.09
C GLY A 75 6.16 9.45 -10.90
N ALA A 76 6.85 8.78 -9.96
CA ALA A 76 7.31 9.37 -8.71
C ALA A 76 8.11 10.67 -8.86
N PRO A 77 9.07 10.83 -9.80
CA PRO A 77 9.84 12.08 -9.91
C PRO A 77 8.97 13.32 -10.17
N ARG A 78 7.90 13.18 -10.95
CA ARG A 78 6.96 14.29 -11.18
C ARG A 78 6.08 14.55 -9.97
N ALA A 79 5.66 13.51 -9.27
CA ALA A 79 4.92 13.65 -8.03
C ALA A 79 5.76 14.36 -6.96
N GLU A 80 7.01 13.95 -6.76
CA GLU A 80 7.97 14.57 -5.83
C GLU A 80 8.17 16.06 -6.10
N ALA A 81 8.35 16.44 -7.37
CA ALA A 81 8.46 17.85 -7.76
C ALA A 81 7.21 18.67 -7.39
N ALA A 82 6.03 18.04 -7.42
CA ALA A 82 4.77 18.68 -7.04
C ALA A 82 4.59 18.83 -5.51
N LEU A 83 5.44 18.20 -4.69
CA LEU A 83 5.38 18.30 -3.22
C LEU A 83 6.04 19.55 -2.65
N HIS A 84 6.68 20.40 -3.48
CA HIS A 84 7.35 21.60 -2.99
C HIS A 84 6.39 22.50 -2.19
N GLY A 85 6.76 22.78 -0.93
CA GLY A 85 6.00 23.57 0.03
C GLY A 85 4.93 22.81 0.80
N GLU A 86 4.84 21.49 0.62
CA GLU A 86 3.85 20.61 1.26
C GLU A 86 4.51 19.69 2.28
N ASP A 87 4.96 20.29 3.40
CA ASP A 87 5.53 19.54 4.52
C ASP A 87 4.52 18.52 5.05
N GLY A 88 4.93 17.24 5.11
CA GLY A 88 4.05 16.15 5.57
C GLY A 88 3.28 15.43 4.46
N VAL A 89 3.50 15.78 3.19
CA VAL A 89 3.08 14.95 2.05
C VAL A 89 4.30 14.26 1.45
N VAL A 90 4.19 12.96 1.19
CA VAL A 90 5.26 12.15 0.60
C VAL A 90 4.75 11.32 -0.56
N VAL A 91 5.64 10.94 -1.49
CA VAL A 91 5.36 9.82 -2.39
C VAL A 91 5.42 8.54 -1.57
N SER A 92 4.27 7.87 -1.46
CA SER A 92 4.11 6.63 -0.72
C SER A 92 4.37 5.40 -1.59
N HIS A 93 4.06 5.48 -2.88
CA HIS A 93 4.30 4.38 -3.82
C HIS A 93 4.78 4.90 -5.18
N ASP A 94 5.85 4.31 -5.70
CA ASP A 94 6.25 4.38 -7.11
C ASP A 94 5.79 3.09 -7.81
N ASN A 95 4.60 3.11 -8.39
CA ASN A 95 3.98 1.89 -8.94
C ASN A 95 4.51 1.59 -10.35
N CYS A 96 4.67 2.63 -11.18
CA CYS A 96 5.25 2.52 -12.51
C CYS A 96 5.66 3.91 -13.04
N PRO A 97 6.35 4.00 -14.19
CA PRO A 97 6.75 5.28 -14.80
C PRO A 97 5.61 6.28 -15.04
N HIS A 98 4.36 5.81 -15.04
CA HIS A 98 3.17 6.60 -15.33
C HIS A 98 2.17 6.64 -14.16
N GLN A 99 2.50 6.06 -13.00
CA GLN A 99 1.62 6.08 -11.85
C GLN A 99 2.40 6.06 -10.53
N SER A 100 2.09 7.02 -9.66
CA SER A 100 2.57 7.09 -8.29
C SER A 100 1.42 7.36 -7.33
N VAL A 101 1.65 7.18 -6.03
CA VAL A 101 0.68 7.49 -4.98
C VAL A 101 1.32 8.43 -3.98
N VAL A 102 0.67 9.53 -3.66
CA VAL A 102 1.07 10.42 -2.56
C VAL A 102 0.21 10.18 -1.34
N CYS A 103 0.78 10.42 -0.16
CA CYS A 103 0.09 10.33 1.12
C CYS A 103 0.49 11.48 2.02
N GLY A 104 -0.46 12.04 2.75
CA GLY A 104 -0.23 13.14 3.67
C GLY A 104 -1.51 13.69 4.27
N ASP A 105 -1.43 14.86 4.89
CA ASP A 105 -2.61 15.52 5.44
C ASP A 105 -3.60 15.88 4.31
N PRO A 106 -4.91 15.92 4.60
CA PRO A 106 -5.92 16.19 3.58
C PRO A 106 -5.71 17.49 2.80
N ALA A 107 -5.24 18.55 3.47
CA ALA A 107 -5.07 19.85 2.84
C ALA A 107 -3.83 19.87 1.93
N GLY A 108 -2.72 19.27 2.37
CA GLY A 108 -1.51 19.10 1.57
C GLY A 108 -1.76 18.26 0.32
N VAL A 109 -2.40 17.09 0.47
CA VAL A 109 -2.73 16.23 -0.67
C VAL A 109 -3.67 16.94 -1.66
N ALA A 110 -4.67 17.68 -1.17
CA ALA A 110 -5.56 18.46 -2.04
C ALA A 110 -4.81 19.52 -2.85
N ARG A 111 -3.80 20.19 -2.27
CA ARG A 111 -2.97 21.18 -3.00
C ARG A 111 -2.10 20.52 -4.07
N VAL A 112 -1.50 19.36 -3.79
CA VAL A 112 -0.73 18.58 -4.77
C VAL A 112 -1.62 18.13 -5.93
N VAL A 113 -2.80 17.59 -5.61
CA VAL A 113 -3.80 17.17 -6.61
C VAL A 113 -4.26 18.34 -7.47
N ALA A 114 -4.53 19.50 -6.89
CA ALA A 114 -4.92 20.69 -7.64
C ALA A 114 -3.80 21.18 -8.59
N ARG A 115 -2.55 21.18 -8.11
CA ARG A 115 -1.38 21.57 -8.91
C ARG A 115 -1.20 20.67 -10.13
N LEU A 116 -1.15 19.35 -9.89
CA LEU A 116 -1.00 18.36 -10.96
C LEU A 116 -2.21 18.32 -11.90
N GLY A 117 -3.42 18.50 -11.36
CA GLY A 117 -4.65 18.60 -12.14
C GLY A 117 -4.65 19.80 -13.10
N ALA A 118 -4.12 20.95 -12.68
CA ALA A 118 -3.97 22.13 -13.54
C ALA A 118 -2.99 21.89 -14.71
N GLU A 119 -2.09 20.91 -14.58
CA GLU A 119 -1.17 20.46 -15.63
C GLU A 119 -1.71 19.28 -16.45
N GLY A 120 -2.98 18.90 -16.27
CA GLY A 120 -3.63 17.81 -17.00
C GLY A 120 -3.32 16.41 -16.49
N VAL A 121 -2.74 16.25 -15.29
CA VAL A 121 -2.51 14.93 -14.68
C VAL A 121 -3.80 14.42 -14.05
N LEU A 122 -4.18 13.19 -14.38
CA LEU A 122 -5.29 12.50 -13.72
C LEU A 122 -4.94 12.23 -12.25
N CYS A 123 -5.80 12.65 -11.34
CA CYS A 123 -5.63 12.47 -9.91
C CYS A 123 -6.89 11.86 -9.30
N ARG A 124 -6.73 10.92 -8.37
CA ARG A 124 -7.84 10.29 -7.67
C ARG A 124 -7.50 10.05 -6.22
N GLU A 125 -8.21 10.71 -5.32
CA GLU A 125 -8.19 10.36 -3.90
C GLU A 125 -8.74 8.93 -3.70
N LEU A 126 -8.03 8.14 -2.91
CA LEU A 126 -8.39 6.76 -2.63
C LEU A 126 -9.36 6.68 -1.45
N PRO A 127 -10.34 5.76 -1.46
CA PRO A 127 -11.41 5.71 -0.48
C PRO A 127 -10.99 5.00 0.82
N PHE A 128 -9.82 5.33 1.35
CA PHE A 128 -9.33 4.83 2.63
C PHE A 128 -8.35 5.83 3.24
N ARG A 129 -8.18 5.71 4.55
CA ARG A 129 -7.29 6.57 5.34
C ARG A 129 -6.38 5.71 6.19
N SER A 130 -5.10 6.02 6.19
CA SER A 130 -4.08 5.35 7.00
C SER A 130 -2.81 6.21 6.98
N GLY A 131 -1.63 5.61 7.16
CA GLY A 131 -0.35 6.27 6.91
C GLY A 131 0.75 5.28 6.59
N PHE A 132 0.40 4.06 6.17
CA PHE A 132 1.37 3.05 5.75
C PHE A 132 2.28 3.56 4.62
N HIS A 133 3.50 3.06 4.59
CA HIS A 133 4.54 3.46 3.61
C HIS A 133 4.83 4.96 3.65
N THR A 134 4.81 5.55 4.86
CA THR A 134 5.21 6.93 5.09
C THR A 134 5.96 7.08 6.43
N PRO A 135 6.76 8.13 6.60
CA PRO A 135 7.38 8.45 7.90
C PRO A 135 6.35 8.66 9.03
N MET A 136 5.15 9.12 8.70
CA MET A 136 4.08 9.39 9.68
C MET A 136 3.55 8.11 10.35
N TRP A 137 3.93 6.94 9.84
CA TRP A 137 3.68 5.65 10.49
C TRP A 137 4.62 5.37 11.67
N GLU A 138 5.76 6.04 11.79
CA GLU A 138 6.77 5.76 12.82
C GLU A 138 6.20 5.69 14.26
N PRO A 139 5.32 6.62 14.70
CA PRO A 139 4.72 6.56 16.05
C PRO A 139 3.80 5.36 16.29
N TYR A 140 3.46 4.61 15.25
CA TYR A 140 2.47 3.53 15.25
C TYR A 140 3.10 2.13 15.12
N LEU A 141 4.43 2.03 15.04
CA LEU A 141 5.15 0.76 14.82
C LEU A 141 5.00 -0.25 15.97
N GLY A 142 4.88 0.21 17.22
CA GLY A 142 4.85 -0.66 18.41
C GLY A 142 3.47 -1.24 18.78
N GLN A 143 2.56 -1.36 17.80
CA GLN A 143 1.20 -1.84 18.04
C GLN A 143 1.02 -3.36 17.92
N VAL A 144 2.02 -4.06 17.38
CA VAL A 144 2.07 -5.51 17.18
C VAL A 144 3.42 -6.06 17.58
#